data_AF-A0A948Z0W2-F1
#
_entry.id   AF-A0A948Z0W2-F1
#
_cell.length_a   1.000
_cell.length_b   1.000
_cell.length_c   1.000
_cell.angle_alpha   90.00
_cell.angle_beta   90.00
_cell.angle_gamma   90.00
#
_symmetry.space_group_name_H-M   'P 1'
#
loop_
_entity.id
_entity.type
_entity.pdbx_description
1 polymer ?
#
loop_
_entity_poly.entity_id
_entity_poly.type
_entity_poly.pdbx_seq_one_letter_code
_entity_poly.pdbx_strand_id
1 'polypeptide(L)'
;MEISHKSPTPLHGVRIWLSGAVPPEANEQQKKAILEFVEHVAETVFRAGGHILHGSHPSLTPTLLDVAKKYRINGGRKDCLTLAVSKLWSKDTKIVPVHIWRETCMVYETPEATGESARDESLQILRQWMSVRCDVFVAVGGMWWKEVVGRSGVPLEAGLAIERGLPCFLLGGLGGAARDYVRDHPEVIRSLKNGLDDATNQSLATNENVGSIVQRIIDQLSRLPLVRGRVSDGITFRILALDGGGIKGAFTASVLATLEESLGLQIVDHFDMVAGTSTGGILAIGLGMGLNSQQLLQFYRDRGTVIFPITRLHQRWWNKARHLFGPKHSQAILLRELESAYFPDGQAKVLGESKCRLVVPAYDAVSGACHTFRTPHHQLLKSDGFTNAANVALATAAAPTYFSAATVSNMVANATYFDGGVWANCPAMAAIIEAVCYLEVPLDRIDILSIGTTEEPFTVKRMTKSGVIGWGKTLIDLLMNAQVESSIQHAELLVGEPRFLRVNTVTRQGMYSLDGSVAIQDLITLGNKKASDPAILYQVKSRFLNGVESMPWK
;
A
#
# COMPACT_ATOMS: atom_id res chain seq x y z
N MET A 1 -24.50 -10.37 -12.64
CA MET A 1 -23.69 -11.60 -12.64
C MET A 1 -23.41 -11.93 -11.19
N GLU A 2 -23.94 -13.06 -10.72
CA GLU A 2 -23.62 -13.60 -9.40
C GLU A 2 -22.14 -13.98 -9.38
N ILE A 3 -21.35 -13.26 -8.59
CA ILE A 3 -20.01 -13.66 -8.22
C ILE A 3 -20.17 -15.02 -7.54
N SER A 4 -19.58 -16.07 -8.10
CA SER A 4 -19.50 -17.40 -7.48
C SER A 4 -18.70 -17.29 -6.19
N HIS A 5 -19.34 -16.84 -5.11
CA HIS A 5 -18.79 -16.91 -3.77
C HIS A 5 -18.73 -18.39 -3.39
N LYS A 6 -17.56 -19.02 -3.58
CA LYS A 6 -17.21 -20.21 -2.80
C LYS A 6 -17.52 -19.85 -1.34
N SER A 7 -18.30 -20.69 -0.67
CA SER A 7 -18.64 -20.50 0.74
C SER A 7 -17.37 -20.14 1.51
N PRO A 8 -17.32 -19.00 2.22
CA PRO A 8 -16.09 -18.54 2.86
C PRO A 8 -15.60 -19.62 3.82
N THR A 9 -14.37 -20.05 3.62
CA THR A 9 -13.72 -21.05 4.47
C THR A 9 -13.52 -20.47 5.89
N PRO A 10 -13.47 -21.31 6.94
CA PRO A 10 -13.60 -20.83 8.33
C PRO A 10 -12.52 -19.82 8.77
N LEU A 11 -11.34 -19.83 8.15
CA LEU A 11 -10.23 -18.92 8.45
C LEU A 11 -9.94 -17.92 7.32
N HIS A 12 -10.87 -17.75 6.38
CA HIS A 12 -10.71 -16.81 5.29
C HIS A 12 -10.40 -15.39 5.79
N GLY A 13 -9.31 -14.79 5.30
CA GLY A 13 -8.85 -13.44 5.67
C GLY A 13 -8.08 -13.35 7.00
N VAL A 14 -7.99 -14.45 7.77
CA VAL A 14 -7.28 -14.50 9.07
C VAL A 14 -5.78 -14.70 8.85
N ARG A 15 -4.97 -13.82 9.46
CA ARG A 15 -3.50 -13.82 9.44
C ARG A 15 -2.96 -14.26 10.79
N ILE A 16 -2.34 -15.41 10.83
CA ILE A 16 -1.80 -16.03 12.04
C ILE A 16 -0.30 -15.75 12.10
N TRP A 17 0.11 -14.99 13.11
CA TRP A 17 1.52 -14.85 13.43
C TRP A 17 2.00 -16.09 14.18
N LEU A 18 2.77 -16.92 13.47
CA LEU A 18 3.40 -18.10 14.03
C LEU A 18 4.81 -17.74 14.53
N SER A 19 4.95 -17.68 15.85
CA SER A 19 6.22 -17.45 16.54
C SER A 19 6.81 -18.76 17.05
N GLY A 20 8.12 -18.91 16.97
CA GLY A 20 8.79 -20.09 17.50
C GLY A 20 10.11 -20.43 16.85
N ALA A 21 10.78 -21.39 17.47
CA ALA A 21 11.97 -22.04 16.97
C ALA A 21 12.12 -23.41 17.62
N VAL A 22 12.77 -24.36 16.95
CA VAL A 22 13.33 -25.53 17.65
C VAL A 22 14.51 -25.06 18.52
N PRO A 23 14.47 -25.25 19.85
CA PRO A 23 15.60 -24.92 20.74
C PRO A 23 16.83 -25.79 20.45
N PRO A 24 18.06 -25.27 20.52
CA PRO A 24 19.29 -26.06 20.30
C PRO A 24 19.44 -27.23 21.27
N GLU A 25 18.98 -27.06 22.51
CA GLU A 25 19.00 -28.07 23.57
C GLU A 25 17.75 -28.96 23.62
N ALA A 26 16.87 -28.87 22.61
CA ALA A 26 15.71 -29.75 22.52
C ALA A 26 16.13 -31.19 22.19
N ASN A 27 15.50 -32.16 22.86
CA ASN A 27 15.68 -33.56 22.52
C ASN A 27 14.97 -33.90 21.18
N GLU A 28 15.33 -35.03 20.55
CA GLU A 28 14.77 -35.41 19.24
C GLU A 28 13.24 -35.56 19.26
N GLN A 29 12.66 -35.98 20.39
CA GLN A 29 11.21 -36.08 20.56
C GLN A 29 10.53 -34.70 20.56
N GLN A 30 11.08 -33.72 21.29
CA GLN A 30 10.58 -32.34 21.30
C GLN A 30 10.73 -31.67 19.94
N LYS A 31 11.89 -31.85 19.29
CA LYS A 31 12.13 -31.35 17.94
C LYS A 31 11.09 -31.91 16.96
N LYS A 32 10.84 -33.22 17.00
CA LYS A 32 9.82 -33.86 16.18
C LYS A 32 8.43 -33.29 16.47
N ALA A 33 8.05 -33.16 17.74
CA ALA A 33 6.74 -32.64 18.12
C ALA A 33 6.51 -31.18 17.68
N ILE A 34 7.52 -30.30 17.80
CA ILE A 34 7.45 -28.91 17.34
C ILE A 34 7.26 -28.85 15.81
N LEU A 35 8.04 -29.64 15.06
CA LEU A 35 7.96 -29.65 13.60
C LEU A 35 6.64 -30.27 13.11
N GLU A 36 6.18 -31.35 13.73
CA GLU A 36 4.86 -31.96 13.46
C GLU A 36 3.73 -30.97 13.71
N PHE A 37 3.81 -30.18 14.79
CA PHE A 37 2.84 -29.12 15.05
C PHE A 37 2.84 -28.04 13.97
N VAL A 38 4.02 -27.55 13.58
CA VAL A 38 4.13 -26.52 12.53
C VAL A 38 3.59 -27.02 11.20
N GLU A 39 3.86 -28.28 10.85
CA GLU A 39 3.31 -28.92 9.65
C GLU A 39 1.78 -29.00 9.69
N HIS A 40 1.22 -29.59 10.77
CA HIS A 40 -0.23 -29.78 10.90
C HIS A 40 -1.00 -28.45 10.97
N VAL A 41 -0.47 -27.46 11.71
CA VAL A 41 -1.12 -26.14 11.80
C VAL A 41 -1.09 -25.45 10.43
N ALA A 42 0.02 -25.53 9.70
CA ALA A 42 0.12 -24.92 8.37
C ALA A 42 -0.83 -25.56 7.36
N GLU A 43 -0.87 -26.90 7.29
CA GLU A 43 -1.78 -27.61 6.39
C GLU A 43 -3.25 -27.27 6.67
N THR A 44 -3.62 -27.23 7.96
CA THR A 44 -5.00 -26.97 8.37
C THR A 44 -5.40 -25.52 8.11
N VAL A 45 -4.51 -24.57 8.41
CA VAL A 45 -4.75 -23.14 8.18
C VAL A 45 -4.89 -22.84 6.69
N PHE A 46 -3.99 -23.36 5.85
CA PHE A 46 -4.03 -23.12 4.40
C PHE A 46 -5.29 -23.72 3.78
N ARG A 47 -5.67 -24.94 4.18
CA ARG A 47 -6.92 -25.59 3.73
C ARG A 47 -8.18 -24.81 4.16
N ALA A 48 -8.14 -24.21 5.35
CA ALA A 48 -9.20 -23.36 5.86
C ALA A 48 -9.19 -21.92 5.28
N GLY A 49 -8.29 -21.63 4.33
CA GLY A 49 -8.17 -20.33 3.65
C GLY A 49 -7.51 -19.22 4.48
N GLY A 50 -6.88 -19.59 5.59
CA GLY A 50 -6.10 -18.67 6.42
C GLY A 50 -4.70 -18.45 5.89
N HIS A 51 -4.02 -17.50 6.52
CA HIS A 51 -2.69 -17.03 6.18
C HIS A 51 -1.74 -17.20 7.36
N ILE A 52 -0.51 -17.65 7.13
CA ILE A 52 0.54 -17.69 8.15
C ILE A 52 1.59 -16.62 7.88
N LEU A 53 1.92 -15.86 8.90
CA LEU A 53 3.02 -14.91 8.94
C LEU A 53 4.10 -15.41 9.91
N HIS A 54 5.35 -15.55 9.43
CA HIS A 54 6.46 -16.05 10.23
C HIS A 54 7.74 -15.23 10.03
N GLY A 55 8.54 -15.04 11.09
CA GLY A 55 9.79 -14.27 11.09
C GLY A 55 11.01 -14.97 10.46
N SER A 56 10.78 -15.96 9.59
CA SER A 56 11.82 -16.69 8.84
C SER A 56 12.91 -17.36 9.68
N HIS A 57 12.56 -17.91 10.86
CA HIS A 57 13.55 -18.62 11.68
C HIS A 57 14.00 -19.92 10.97
N PRO A 58 15.31 -20.23 10.89
CA PRO A 58 15.82 -21.32 10.05
C PRO A 58 15.34 -22.71 10.47
N SER A 59 14.93 -22.90 11.72
CA SER A 59 14.43 -24.20 12.19
C SER A 59 12.98 -24.50 11.79
N LEU A 60 12.13 -23.51 11.53
CA LEU A 60 10.72 -23.72 11.16
C LEU A 60 10.44 -23.43 9.68
N THR A 61 11.24 -22.54 9.08
CA THR A 61 11.07 -22.09 7.69
C THR A 61 11.05 -23.22 6.65
N PRO A 62 11.93 -24.25 6.72
CA PRO A 62 11.91 -25.36 5.76
C PRO A 62 10.57 -26.12 5.75
N THR A 63 10.02 -26.41 6.93
CA THR A 63 8.73 -27.11 7.08
C THR A 63 7.58 -26.27 6.51
N LEU A 64 7.53 -24.98 6.83
CA LEU A 64 6.51 -24.08 6.30
C LEU A 64 6.57 -23.97 4.76
N LEU A 65 7.77 -23.90 4.19
CA LEU A 65 7.97 -23.85 2.74
C LEU A 65 7.54 -25.16 2.07
N ASP A 66 7.83 -26.32 2.65
CA ASP A 66 7.40 -27.61 2.09
C ASP A 66 5.87 -27.73 2.02
N VAL A 67 5.19 -27.36 3.11
CA VAL A 67 3.72 -27.35 3.17
C VAL A 67 3.13 -26.34 2.16
N ALA A 68 3.71 -25.14 2.07
CA ALA A 68 3.26 -24.12 1.11
C ALA A 68 3.46 -24.57 -0.34
N LYS A 69 4.57 -25.27 -0.66
CA LYS A 69 4.81 -25.85 -1.99
C LYS A 69 3.74 -26.88 -2.34
N LYS A 70 3.48 -27.83 -1.44
CA LYS A 70 2.43 -28.86 -1.61
C LYS A 70 1.06 -28.22 -1.83
N TYR A 71 0.72 -27.21 -1.04
CA TYR A 71 -0.55 -26.48 -1.17
C TYR A 71 -0.67 -25.78 -2.54
N ARG A 72 0.39 -25.14 -3.02
CA ARG A 72 0.40 -24.48 -4.33
C ARG A 72 0.28 -25.43 -5.51
N ILE A 73 0.95 -26.58 -5.45
CA ILE A 73 0.83 -27.62 -6.49
C ILE A 73 -0.62 -28.07 -6.64
N ASN A 74 -1.38 -28.07 -5.55
CA ASN A 74 -2.81 -28.41 -5.52
C ASN A 74 -3.74 -27.21 -5.88
N GLY A 75 -3.21 -26.16 -6.51
CA GLY A 75 -3.98 -24.96 -6.89
C GLY A 75 -4.23 -23.97 -5.76
N GLY A 76 -3.53 -24.13 -4.62
CA GLY A 76 -3.57 -23.20 -3.50
C GLY A 76 -2.95 -21.85 -3.84
N ARG A 77 -3.42 -20.80 -3.17
CA ARG A 77 -2.93 -19.43 -3.39
C ARG A 77 -1.50 -19.23 -2.87
N LYS A 78 -0.72 -18.38 -3.55
CA LYS A 78 0.67 -18.04 -3.19
C LYS A 78 0.78 -17.25 -1.88
N ASP A 79 -0.25 -16.47 -1.56
CA ASP A 79 -0.30 -15.59 -0.39
C ASP A 79 -0.59 -16.34 0.91
N CYS A 80 -0.79 -17.66 0.91
CA CYS A 80 -1.07 -18.46 2.12
C CYS A 80 0.05 -18.39 3.18
N LEU A 81 1.28 -18.11 2.76
CA LEU A 81 2.44 -17.95 3.64
C LEU A 81 3.15 -16.62 3.33
N THR A 82 3.44 -15.86 4.39
CA THR A 82 4.38 -14.73 4.33
C THR A 82 5.55 -14.97 5.28
N LEU A 83 6.74 -14.88 4.73
CA LEU A 83 7.99 -14.90 5.47
C LEU A 83 8.49 -13.46 5.61
N ALA A 84 8.59 -12.97 6.85
CA ALA A 84 9.23 -11.70 7.16
C ALA A 84 10.70 -11.94 7.50
N VAL A 85 11.63 -11.20 6.88
CA VAL A 85 13.07 -11.29 7.16
C VAL A 85 13.71 -9.91 7.15
N SER A 86 14.65 -9.61 8.04
CA SER A 86 15.37 -8.34 7.94
C SER A 86 16.38 -8.38 6.81
N LYS A 87 16.57 -7.23 6.15
CA LYS A 87 17.62 -7.00 5.17
C LYS A 87 19.02 -7.34 5.69
N LEU A 88 19.22 -7.24 7.01
CA LEU A 88 20.47 -7.64 7.65
C LEU A 88 20.86 -9.09 7.32
N TRP A 89 19.88 -10.00 7.25
CA TRP A 89 20.12 -11.42 6.94
C TRP A 89 19.90 -11.77 5.47
N SER A 90 18.98 -11.11 4.78
CA SER A 90 18.68 -11.43 3.37
C SER A 90 19.77 -11.00 2.37
N LYS A 91 20.74 -10.19 2.81
CA LYS A 91 21.95 -9.88 2.05
C LYS A 91 22.77 -11.13 1.70
N ASP A 92 22.81 -12.11 2.59
CA ASP A 92 23.51 -13.37 2.33
C ASP A 92 22.52 -14.39 1.75
N THR A 93 22.51 -14.47 0.41
CA THR A 93 21.64 -15.38 -0.34
C THR A 93 21.95 -16.85 -0.11
N LYS A 94 23.12 -17.19 0.46
CA LYS A 94 23.44 -18.58 0.83
C LYS A 94 22.72 -19.01 2.10
N ILE A 95 22.52 -18.07 3.03
CA ILE A 95 21.84 -18.31 4.31
C ILE A 95 20.34 -18.12 4.15
N VAL A 96 19.93 -17.05 3.47
CA VAL A 96 18.53 -16.66 3.28
C VAL A 96 18.25 -16.49 1.79
N PRO A 97 17.90 -17.57 1.06
CA PRO A 97 17.65 -17.52 -0.38
C PRO A 97 16.26 -16.94 -0.69
N VAL A 98 16.07 -15.63 -0.43
CA VAL A 98 14.78 -14.94 -0.59
C VAL A 98 14.18 -15.05 -1.99
N HIS A 99 15.01 -15.15 -3.02
CA HIS A 99 14.57 -15.33 -4.41
C HIS A 99 13.87 -16.68 -4.62
N ILE A 100 14.42 -17.75 -4.05
CA ILE A 100 13.83 -19.10 -4.07
C ILE A 100 12.53 -19.12 -3.26
N TRP A 101 12.53 -18.48 -2.09
CA TRP A 101 11.34 -18.42 -1.23
C TRP A 101 10.19 -17.70 -1.93
N ARG A 102 10.46 -16.63 -2.69
CA ARG A 102 9.48 -15.87 -3.48
C ARG A 102 8.82 -16.67 -4.61
N GLU A 103 9.43 -17.78 -5.04
CA GLU A 103 8.76 -18.68 -5.98
C GLU A 103 7.60 -19.41 -5.31
N THR A 104 7.70 -19.67 -3.99
CA THR A 104 6.74 -20.46 -3.21
C THR A 104 5.76 -19.61 -2.42
N CYS A 105 6.21 -18.52 -1.80
CA CYS A 105 5.44 -17.76 -0.83
C CYS A 105 5.70 -16.27 -0.98
N MET A 106 4.99 -15.45 -0.21
CA MET A 106 5.31 -14.04 -0.09
C MET A 106 6.53 -13.88 0.82
N VAL A 107 7.49 -13.07 0.40
CA VAL A 107 8.65 -12.71 1.23
C VAL A 107 8.64 -11.22 1.42
N TYR A 108 8.34 -10.83 2.65
CA TYR A 108 8.51 -9.48 3.11
C TYR A 108 9.90 -9.33 3.68
N GLU A 109 10.62 -8.30 3.26
CA GLU A 109 11.88 -8.01 3.88
C GLU A 109 11.89 -6.59 4.46
N THR A 110 12.21 -6.50 5.75
CA THR A 110 12.11 -5.26 6.55
C THR A 110 13.40 -4.45 6.43
N PRO A 111 13.36 -3.13 6.66
CA PRO A 111 14.58 -2.33 6.77
C PRO A 111 15.55 -2.93 7.79
N GLU A 112 16.85 -2.72 7.57
CA GLU A 112 17.88 -2.97 8.58
C GLU A 112 18.13 -1.69 9.37
N ALA A 113 18.40 -1.85 10.65
CA ALA A 113 18.99 -0.80 11.47
C ALA A 113 20.50 -0.70 11.21
N THR A 114 21.07 0.46 11.48
CA THR A 114 22.51 0.75 11.29
C THR A 114 23.15 1.11 12.63
N GLY A 115 24.34 0.58 12.92
CA GLY A 115 25.08 0.87 14.15
C GLY A 115 25.46 -0.38 14.94
N GLU A 116 25.94 -0.20 16.17
CA GLU A 116 26.41 -1.30 17.04
C GLU A 116 25.26 -2.25 17.47
N SER A 117 24.04 -1.71 17.62
CA SER A 117 22.82 -2.45 17.98
C SER A 117 22.00 -2.91 16.76
N ALA A 118 22.58 -2.84 15.55
CA ALA A 118 21.86 -3.10 14.29
C ALA A 118 21.09 -4.43 14.27
N ARG A 119 21.62 -5.48 14.90
CA ARG A 119 20.97 -6.79 14.96
C ARG A 119 19.66 -6.77 15.76
N ASP A 120 19.70 -6.21 16.96
CA ASP A 120 18.56 -6.23 17.89
C ASP A 120 17.47 -5.23 17.44
N GLU A 121 17.88 -4.05 16.98
CA GLU A 121 16.97 -3.05 16.39
C GLU A 121 16.30 -3.57 15.10
N SER A 122 17.05 -4.29 14.25
CA SER A 122 16.46 -4.92 13.06
C SER A 122 15.41 -5.99 13.40
N LEU A 123 15.63 -6.76 14.48
CA LEU A 123 14.61 -7.69 14.98
C LEU A 123 13.39 -6.96 15.52
N GLN A 124 13.58 -5.84 16.23
CA GLN A 124 12.47 -5.05 16.75
C GLN A 124 11.60 -4.48 15.63
N ILE A 125 12.22 -3.90 14.59
CA ILE A 125 11.51 -3.43 13.38
C ILE A 125 10.70 -4.57 12.76
N LEU A 126 11.29 -5.75 12.66
CA LEU A 126 10.63 -6.93 12.08
C LEU A 126 9.43 -7.41 12.92
N ARG A 127 9.57 -7.47 14.25
CA ARG A 127 8.48 -7.86 15.16
C ARG A 127 7.35 -6.84 15.15
N GLN A 128 7.67 -5.55 15.22
CA GLN A 128 6.69 -4.48 15.11
C GLN A 128 5.95 -4.57 13.77
N TRP A 129 6.67 -4.79 12.66
CA TRP A 129 6.06 -4.94 11.35
C TRP A 129 5.08 -6.12 11.27
N MET A 130 5.43 -7.28 11.85
CA MET A 130 4.54 -8.44 11.89
C MET A 130 3.32 -8.22 12.78
N SER A 131 3.53 -7.64 13.96
CA SER A 131 2.48 -7.44 14.96
C SER A 131 1.36 -6.48 14.50
N VAL A 132 1.63 -5.55 13.59
CA VAL A 132 0.60 -4.68 12.99
C VAL A 132 -0.11 -5.33 11.80
N ARG A 133 0.29 -6.56 11.41
CA ARG A 133 -0.14 -7.28 10.19
C ARG A 133 -0.67 -8.67 10.47
N CYS A 134 -0.96 -9.00 11.72
CA CYS A 134 -1.59 -10.26 12.10
C CYS A 134 -2.85 -10.00 12.92
N ASP A 135 -3.73 -11.00 12.95
CA ASP A 135 -4.99 -10.95 13.70
C ASP A 135 -4.93 -11.87 14.93
N VAL A 136 -3.98 -12.80 14.94
CA VAL A 136 -3.82 -13.85 15.94
C VAL A 136 -2.33 -14.10 16.15
N PHE A 137 -1.94 -14.41 17.38
CA PHE A 137 -0.61 -14.86 17.74
C PHE A 137 -0.63 -16.31 18.21
N VAL A 138 0.26 -17.15 17.67
CA VAL A 138 0.46 -18.55 18.08
C VAL A 138 1.95 -18.76 18.30
N ALA A 139 2.34 -19.20 19.49
CA ALA A 139 3.73 -19.46 19.84
C ALA A 139 3.99 -20.91 20.22
N VAL A 140 5.07 -21.47 19.69
CA VAL A 140 5.54 -22.83 19.98
C VAL A 140 7.06 -22.86 20.12
N GLY A 141 7.60 -23.59 21.09
CA GLY A 141 9.04 -23.73 21.25
C GLY A 141 9.72 -22.39 21.59
N GLY A 142 10.84 -22.11 20.91
CA GLY A 142 11.63 -20.89 21.03
C GLY A 142 12.86 -21.04 21.92
N MET A 143 13.86 -20.18 21.73
CA MET A 143 15.05 -20.12 22.60
C MET A 143 14.79 -19.18 23.78
N TRP A 144 15.03 -19.68 24.99
CA TRP A 144 14.89 -18.91 26.23
C TRP A 144 16.26 -18.45 26.74
N TRP A 145 16.52 -17.14 26.66
CA TRP A 145 17.75 -16.54 27.16
C TRP A 145 17.56 -16.10 28.62
N LYS A 146 17.94 -16.96 29.57
CA LYS A 146 17.78 -16.69 31.02
C LYS A 146 18.54 -15.45 31.51
N GLU A 147 19.69 -15.15 30.90
CA GLU A 147 20.57 -14.04 31.30
C GLU A 147 20.18 -12.69 30.67
N VAL A 148 19.50 -12.71 29.51
CA VAL A 148 19.04 -11.51 28.79
C VAL A 148 17.66 -11.79 28.22
N VAL A 149 16.62 -11.61 29.05
CA VAL A 149 15.21 -11.86 28.67
C VAL A 149 14.84 -11.12 27.38
N GLY A 150 15.41 -9.94 27.14
CA GLY A 150 15.25 -9.14 25.92
C GLY A 150 15.79 -9.77 24.63
N ARG A 151 16.40 -10.95 24.66
CA ARG A 151 16.79 -11.71 23.45
C ARG A 151 15.86 -12.87 23.15
N SER A 152 14.98 -13.25 24.08
CA SER A 152 14.00 -14.31 23.88
C SER A 152 12.93 -13.84 22.90
N GLY A 153 12.82 -14.50 21.75
CA GLY A 153 11.87 -14.12 20.70
C GLY A 153 10.41 -14.26 21.14
N VAL A 154 10.02 -15.45 21.60
CA VAL A 154 8.62 -15.76 21.98
C VAL A 154 8.06 -14.79 23.02
N PRO A 155 8.75 -14.47 24.14
CA PRO A 155 8.22 -13.56 25.16
C PRO A 155 8.03 -12.12 24.67
N LEU A 156 8.98 -11.59 23.89
CA LEU A 156 8.86 -10.25 23.33
C LEU A 156 7.71 -10.16 22.32
N GLU A 157 7.57 -11.21 21.50
CA GLU A 157 6.52 -11.28 20.49
C GLU A 157 5.13 -11.47 21.13
N ALA A 158 5.04 -12.29 22.19
CA ALA A 158 3.84 -12.43 23.00
C ALA A 158 3.45 -11.11 23.68
N GLY A 159 4.43 -10.38 24.25
CA GLY A 159 4.19 -9.06 24.84
C GLY A 159 3.61 -8.07 23.83
N LEU A 160 4.21 -7.98 22.63
CA LEU A 160 3.72 -7.13 21.54
C LEU A 160 2.31 -7.50 21.06
N ALA A 161 1.98 -8.80 21.07
CA ALA A 161 0.66 -9.29 20.71
C ALA A 161 -0.39 -8.95 21.78
N ILE A 162 -0.05 -9.15 23.05
CA ILE A 162 -0.93 -8.84 24.20
C ILE A 162 -1.21 -7.33 24.30
N GLU A 163 -0.18 -6.49 24.13
CA GLU A 163 -0.30 -5.03 24.13
C GLU A 163 -1.28 -4.54 23.05
N ARG A 164 -1.23 -5.15 21.86
CA ARG A 164 -2.18 -4.89 20.75
C ARG A 164 -3.56 -5.52 20.96
N GLY A 165 -3.73 -6.34 21.99
CA GLY A 165 -4.97 -7.05 22.24
C GLY A 165 -5.25 -8.19 21.26
N LEU A 166 -4.23 -8.74 20.62
CA LEU A 166 -4.38 -9.90 19.74
C LEU A 166 -4.72 -11.16 20.56
N PRO A 167 -5.64 -12.01 20.08
CA PRO A 167 -5.80 -13.38 20.58
C PRO A 167 -4.48 -14.15 20.53
N CYS A 168 -4.02 -14.65 21.67
CA CYS A 168 -2.75 -15.33 21.83
C CYS A 168 -2.93 -16.81 22.22
N PHE A 169 -2.15 -17.70 21.63
CA PHE A 169 -2.07 -19.12 21.97
C PHE A 169 -0.62 -19.48 22.30
N LEU A 170 -0.33 -19.83 23.55
CA LEU A 170 1.02 -20.20 24.01
C LEU A 170 1.09 -21.71 24.25
N LEU A 171 1.94 -22.41 23.50
CA LEU A 171 2.02 -23.87 23.50
C LEU A 171 3.26 -24.36 24.25
N GLY A 172 3.19 -24.34 25.58
CA GLY A 172 4.28 -24.75 26.45
C GLY A 172 4.54 -26.26 26.52
N GLY A 173 3.55 -27.11 26.24
CA GLY A 173 3.68 -28.57 26.35
C GLY A 173 4.70 -29.15 25.37
N LEU A 174 4.88 -28.47 24.22
CA LEU A 174 5.89 -28.83 23.21
C LEU A 174 7.32 -28.38 23.58
N GLY A 175 7.50 -27.65 24.69
CA GLY A 175 8.79 -27.24 25.22
C GLY A 175 9.27 -25.85 24.77
N GLY A 176 10.56 -25.57 25.02
CA GLY A 176 11.22 -24.31 24.66
C GLY A 176 10.78 -23.08 25.46
N ALA A 177 11.02 -21.90 24.89
CA ALA A 177 10.71 -20.61 25.49
C ALA A 177 9.22 -20.41 25.81
N ALA A 178 8.30 -20.98 25.03
CA ALA A 178 6.87 -20.94 25.32
C ALA A 178 6.55 -21.61 26.67
N ARG A 179 7.21 -22.73 26.99
CA ARG A 179 7.07 -23.43 28.27
C ARG A 179 7.61 -22.61 29.42
N ASP A 180 8.82 -22.12 29.27
CA ASP A 180 9.50 -21.35 30.31
C ASP A 180 8.76 -20.03 30.57
N TYR A 181 8.23 -19.39 29.52
CA TYR A 181 7.43 -18.17 29.65
C TYR A 181 6.16 -18.39 30.48
N VAL A 182 5.38 -19.43 30.16
CA VAL A 182 4.14 -19.73 30.90
C VAL A 182 4.44 -20.17 32.34
N ARG A 183 5.55 -20.88 32.58
CA ARG A 183 5.98 -21.28 33.93
C ARG A 183 6.40 -20.08 34.77
N ASP A 184 7.23 -19.19 34.21
CA ASP A 184 7.82 -18.08 34.94
C ASP A 184 6.82 -16.90 35.08
N HIS A 185 5.83 -16.83 34.18
CA HIS A 185 4.77 -15.80 34.14
C HIS A 185 3.36 -16.38 34.02
N PRO A 186 2.82 -17.06 35.05
CA PRO A 186 1.48 -17.64 35.01
C PRO A 186 0.37 -16.60 34.80
N GLU A 187 0.61 -15.33 35.15
CA GLU A 187 -0.30 -14.21 34.91
C GLU A 187 -0.60 -13.95 33.43
N VAL A 188 0.28 -14.39 32.53
CA VAL A 188 0.12 -14.22 31.08
C VAL A 188 -1.13 -14.94 30.56
N ILE A 189 -1.51 -16.07 31.17
CA ILE A 189 -2.71 -16.85 30.79
C ILE A 189 -3.97 -15.97 30.80
N ARG A 190 -4.10 -15.07 31.78
CA ARG A 190 -5.24 -14.14 31.91
C ARG A 190 -5.26 -13.06 30.82
N SER A 191 -4.12 -12.82 30.19
CA SER A 191 -3.92 -11.76 29.19
C SER A 191 -4.03 -12.26 27.75
N LEU A 192 -4.28 -13.56 27.53
CA LEU A 192 -4.26 -14.16 26.19
C LEU A 192 -5.41 -13.72 25.27
N LYS A 193 -6.53 -13.23 25.80
CA LYS A 193 -7.69 -12.70 25.04
C LYS A 193 -8.16 -13.59 23.87
N ASN A 194 -7.95 -14.91 23.97
CA ASN A 194 -8.27 -15.86 22.92
C ASN A 194 -9.68 -16.46 23.05
N GLY A 195 -10.49 -15.96 23.99
CA GLY A 195 -11.87 -16.40 24.23
C GLY A 195 -11.99 -17.76 24.93
N LEU A 196 -10.88 -18.34 25.39
CA LEU A 196 -10.86 -19.53 26.24
C LEU A 196 -10.73 -19.10 27.71
N ASP A 197 -11.24 -19.91 28.64
CA ASP A 197 -11.06 -19.70 30.07
C ASP A 197 -9.62 -20.07 30.51
N ASP A 198 -9.23 -19.60 31.69
CA ASP A 198 -7.88 -19.81 32.24
C ASP A 198 -7.55 -21.31 32.36
N ALA A 199 -8.52 -22.15 32.74
CA ALA A 199 -8.33 -23.59 32.90
C ALA A 199 -8.07 -24.29 31.55
N THR A 200 -8.82 -23.94 30.50
CA THR A 200 -8.55 -24.45 29.15
C THR A 200 -7.21 -23.95 28.64
N ASN A 201 -6.90 -22.66 28.83
CA ASN A 201 -5.62 -22.10 28.39
C ASN A 201 -4.44 -22.77 29.08
N GLN A 202 -4.55 -23.06 30.37
CA GLN A 202 -3.55 -23.84 31.10
C GLN A 202 -3.42 -25.25 30.53
N SER A 203 -4.56 -25.92 30.28
CA SER A 203 -4.57 -27.25 29.66
C SER A 203 -3.88 -27.24 28.30
N LEU A 204 -4.21 -26.28 27.43
CA LEU A 204 -3.60 -26.11 26.10
C LEU A 204 -2.10 -25.82 26.20
N ALA A 205 -1.70 -24.98 27.15
CA ALA A 205 -0.30 -24.64 27.39
C ALA A 205 0.52 -25.82 27.92
N THR A 206 -0.10 -26.85 28.51
CA THR A 206 0.57 -28.06 28.99
C THR A 206 0.38 -29.29 28.10
N ASN A 207 -0.48 -29.21 27.08
CA ASN A 207 -0.82 -30.36 26.23
C ASN A 207 0.35 -30.71 25.30
N GLU A 208 0.61 -32.01 25.14
CA GLU A 208 1.65 -32.55 24.27
C GLU A 208 1.08 -33.14 22.96
N ASN A 209 -0.25 -33.34 22.88
CA ASN A 209 -0.91 -33.92 21.71
C ASN A 209 -1.14 -32.86 20.62
N VAL A 210 -0.29 -32.90 19.60
CA VAL A 210 -0.32 -31.98 18.45
C VAL A 210 -1.69 -31.89 17.76
N GLY A 211 -2.32 -33.03 17.46
CA GLY A 211 -3.61 -33.05 16.76
C GLY A 211 -4.72 -32.36 17.55
N SER A 212 -4.80 -32.64 18.85
CA SER A 212 -5.75 -32.00 19.77
C SER A 212 -5.51 -30.50 19.89
N ILE A 213 -4.25 -30.06 19.94
CA ILE A 213 -3.87 -28.65 20.03
C ILE A 213 -4.31 -27.90 18.77
N VAL A 214 -3.94 -28.42 17.59
CA VAL A 214 -4.29 -27.80 16.30
C VAL A 214 -5.79 -27.71 16.14
N GLN A 215 -6.54 -28.79 16.40
CA GLN A 215 -7.99 -28.79 16.30
C GLN A 215 -8.62 -27.74 17.23
N ARG A 216 -8.13 -27.63 18.48
CA ARG A 216 -8.66 -26.65 19.44
C ARG A 216 -8.38 -25.21 19.03
N ILE A 217 -7.17 -24.92 18.52
CA ILE A 217 -6.83 -23.59 18.01
C ILE A 217 -7.77 -23.23 16.85
N ILE A 218 -7.89 -24.09 15.84
CA ILE A 218 -8.65 -23.80 14.62
C ILE A 218 -10.15 -23.63 14.92
N ASP A 219 -10.72 -24.48 15.78
CA ASP A 219 -12.12 -24.37 16.21
C ASP A 219 -12.36 -23.05 16.96
N GLN A 220 -11.42 -22.64 17.84
CA GLN A 220 -11.53 -21.37 18.53
C GLN A 220 -11.38 -20.16 17.59
N LEU A 221 -10.41 -20.20 16.66
CA LEU A 221 -10.23 -19.14 15.66
C LEU A 221 -11.46 -18.96 14.78
N SER A 222 -12.15 -20.06 14.47
CA SER A 222 -13.38 -20.05 13.69
C SER A 222 -14.55 -19.39 14.42
N ARG A 223 -14.49 -19.27 15.75
CA ARG A 223 -15.51 -18.66 16.61
C ARG A 223 -15.19 -17.23 17.02
N LEU A 224 -13.91 -16.86 17.03
CA LEU A 224 -13.51 -15.52 17.42
C LEU A 224 -14.08 -14.47 16.44
N PRO A 225 -14.54 -13.30 16.95
CA PRO A 225 -14.96 -12.18 16.13
C PRO A 225 -13.73 -11.45 15.56
N LEU A 226 -12.83 -12.20 14.94
CA LEU A 226 -11.68 -11.63 14.24
C LEU A 226 -12.22 -10.74 13.12
N VAL A 227 -11.50 -9.64 12.85
CA VAL A 227 -11.80 -8.77 11.72
C VAL A 227 -11.53 -9.57 10.43
N ARG A 228 -12.56 -10.28 9.98
CA ARG A 228 -12.65 -10.89 8.65
C ARG A 228 -13.03 -9.76 7.70
N GLY A 229 -12.07 -8.89 7.39
CA GLY A 229 -12.32 -7.80 6.45
C GLY A 229 -12.87 -8.36 5.13
N ARG A 230 -13.59 -7.55 4.36
CA ARG A 230 -14.03 -7.90 2.99
C ARG A 230 -12.87 -8.13 2.00
N VAL A 231 -11.64 -8.19 2.49
CA VAL A 231 -10.47 -8.51 1.70
C VAL A 231 -10.47 -10.01 1.45
N SER A 232 -10.53 -10.38 0.18
CA SER A 232 -10.76 -11.74 -0.33
C SER A 232 -9.67 -12.74 0.03
N ASP A 233 -8.51 -12.28 0.45
CA ASP A 233 -7.32 -13.09 0.66
C ASP A 233 -6.53 -12.40 1.79
N GLY A 234 -5.67 -13.08 2.56
CA GLY A 234 -4.99 -12.48 3.75
C GLY A 234 -4.06 -11.28 3.46
N ILE A 235 -4.09 -10.79 2.23
CA ILE A 235 -3.39 -9.66 1.64
C ILE A 235 -4.05 -8.36 2.11
N THR A 236 -3.29 -7.27 2.05
CA THR A 236 -3.77 -5.90 2.25
C THR A 236 -4.40 -5.35 0.98
N PHE A 237 -5.43 -4.53 1.11
CA PHE A 237 -5.96 -3.71 0.05
C PHE A 237 -4.93 -2.65 -0.33
N ARG A 238 -4.41 -2.71 -1.56
CA ARG A 238 -3.30 -1.88 -2.03
C ARG A 238 -3.84 -0.67 -2.79
N ILE A 239 -3.46 0.51 -2.34
CA ILE A 239 -3.82 1.80 -2.97
C ILE A 239 -2.57 2.43 -3.59
N LEU A 240 -2.66 2.82 -4.86
CA LEU A 240 -1.68 3.68 -5.52
C LEU A 240 -2.22 5.12 -5.54
N ALA A 241 -1.57 6.05 -4.85
CA ALA A 241 -1.98 7.46 -4.80
C ALA A 241 -0.98 8.34 -5.55
N LEU A 242 -1.45 9.03 -6.59
CA LEU A 242 -0.63 9.84 -7.49
C LEU A 242 -0.97 11.34 -7.32
N ASP A 243 0.02 12.12 -6.90
CA ASP A 243 -0.18 13.54 -6.63
C ASP A 243 -0.37 14.38 -7.91
N GLY A 244 -1.00 15.55 -7.74
CA GLY A 244 -1.04 16.61 -8.76
C GLY A 244 0.25 17.43 -8.81
N GLY A 245 0.52 18.03 -9.98
CA GLY A 245 1.75 18.82 -10.18
C GLY A 245 2.05 19.26 -11.62
N GLY A 246 1.06 19.27 -12.53
CA GLY A 246 1.26 19.69 -13.92
C GLY A 246 2.34 18.88 -14.64
N ILE A 247 3.29 19.55 -15.31
CA ILE A 247 4.39 18.90 -16.04
C ILE A 247 5.32 18.08 -15.12
N LYS A 248 5.34 18.37 -13.82
CA LYS A 248 6.09 17.58 -12.84
C LYS A 248 5.59 16.14 -12.74
N GLY A 249 4.41 15.83 -13.29
CA GLY A 249 3.93 14.46 -13.53
C GLY A 249 4.91 13.60 -14.34
N ALA A 250 5.84 14.18 -15.11
CA ALA A 250 6.92 13.45 -15.77
C ALA A 250 7.82 12.70 -14.76
N PHE A 251 8.02 13.24 -13.55
CA PHE A 251 8.70 12.52 -12.46
C PHE A 251 7.90 11.29 -12.05
N THR A 252 6.60 11.44 -11.78
CA THR A 252 5.70 10.35 -11.37
C THR A 252 5.61 9.27 -12.44
N ALA A 253 5.43 9.65 -13.70
CA ALA A 253 5.42 8.74 -14.85
C ALA A 253 6.74 7.98 -14.97
N SER A 254 7.88 8.66 -14.76
CA SER A 254 9.18 8.01 -14.80
C SER A 254 9.40 7.05 -13.63
N VAL A 255 8.89 7.36 -12.43
CA VAL A 255 8.92 6.44 -11.29
C VAL A 255 8.14 5.17 -11.64
N LEU A 256 6.90 5.30 -12.11
CA LEU A 256 6.05 4.18 -12.51
C LEU A 256 6.72 3.33 -13.60
N ALA A 257 7.20 3.97 -14.68
CA ALA A 257 7.87 3.29 -15.79
C ALA A 257 9.11 2.52 -15.34
N THR A 258 9.93 3.12 -14.47
CA THR A 258 11.14 2.48 -13.95
C THR A 258 10.81 1.28 -13.06
N LEU A 259 9.78 1.39 -12.20
CA LEU A 259 9.34 0.29 -11.33
C LEU A 259 8.78 -0.88 -12.15
N GLU A 260 7.92 -0.59 -13.13
CA GLU A 260 7.33 -1.55 -14.06
C GLU A 260 8.40 -2.30 -14.87
N GLU A 261 9.36 -1.56 -15.44
CA GLU A 261 10.50 -2.13 -16.18
C GLU A 261 11.41 -2.98 -15.30
N SER A 262 11.77 -2.48 -14.11
CA SER A 262 12.68 -3.17 -13.18
C SER A 262 12.12 -4.48 -12.64
N LEU A 263 10.79 -4.63 -12.63
CA LEU A 263 10.10 -5.77 -12.05
C LEU A 263 9.42 -6.67 -13.08
N GLY A 264 9.30 -6.24 -14.34
CA GLY A 264 8.73 -7.02 -15.43
C GLY A 264 7.24 -7.32 -15.23
N LEU A 265 6.48 -6.40 -14.66
CA LEU A 265 5.06 -6.57 -14.30
C LEU A 265 4.27 -5.29 -14.58
N GLN A 266 2.96 -5.39 -14.84
CA GLN A 266 2.12 -4.21 -15.03
C GLN A 266 1.65 -3.66 -13.68
N ILE A 267 2.00 -2.41 -13.37
CA ILE A 267 1.71 -1.84 -12.04
C ILE A 267 0.23 -1.91 -11.69
N VAL A 268 -0.65 -1.60 -12.64
CA VAL A 268 -2.10 -1.53 -12.42
C VAL A 268 -2.70 -2.85 -11.93
N ASP A 269 -2.12 -3.99 -12.32
CA ASP A 269 -2.62 -5.32 -11.96
C ASP A 269 -2.35 -5.65 -10.49
N HIS A 270 -1.48 -4.89 -9.81
CA HIS A 270 -1.11 -5.12 -8.40
C HIS A 270 -1.78 -4.16 -7.41
N PHE A 271 -2.66 -3.26 -7.86
CA PHE A 271 -3.35 -2.30 -7.00
C PHE A 271 -4.87 -2.44 -7.09
N ASP A 272 -5.52 -2.61 -5.94
CA ASP A 272 -6.98 -2.74 -5.85
C ASP A 272 -7.70 -1.42 -6.15
N MET A 273 -7.00 -0.30 -5.95
CA MET A 273 -7.46 1.06 -6.22
C MET A 273 -6.29 1.97 -6.64
N VAL A 274 -6.53 2.80 -7.65
CA VAL A 274 -5.62 3.87 -8.06
C VAL A 274 -6.33 5.21 -7.90
N ALA A 275 -5.73 6.10 -7.13
CA ALA A 275 -6.21 7.44 -6.90
C ALA A 275 -5.24 8.46 -7.50
N GLY A 276 -5.78 9.51 -8.13
CA GLY A 276 -4.94 10.47 -8.83
C GLY A 276 -5.58 11.85 -8.93
N THR A 277 -4.80 12.89 -8.63
CA THR A 277 -5.25 14.29 -8.77
C THR A 277 -4.49 14.99 -9.88
N SER A 278 -5.19 15.79 -10.71
CA SER A 278 -4.55 16.55 -11.79
C SER A 278 -3.74 15.66 -12.73
N THR A 279 -2.45 15.97 -12.93
CA THR A 279 -1.49 15.11 -13.63
C THR A 279 -1.48 13.66 -13.11
N GLY A 280 -1.60 13.46 -11.80
CA GLY A 280 -1.74 12.13 -11.21
C GLY A 280 -3.06 11.45 -11.58
N GLY A 281 -4.13 12.23 -11.79
CA GLY A 281 -5.41 11.75 -12.31
C GLY A 281 -5.31 11.32 -13.78
N ILE A 282 -4.58 12.06 -14.60
CA ILE A 282 -4.26 11.68 -15.98
C ILE A 282 -3.52 10.33 -16.01
N LEU A 283 -2.54 10.15 -15.13
CA LEU A 283 -1.81 8.89 -15.00
C LEU A 283 -2.71 7.75 -14.49
N ALA A 284 -3.50 8.00 -13.45
CA ALA A 284 -4.41 7.01 -12.86
C ALA A 284 -5.45 6.50 -13.88
N ILE A 285 -6.09 7.41 -14.60
CA ILE A 285 -7.06 7.08 -15.65
C ILE A 285 -6.36 6.32 -16.78
N GLY A 286 -5.16 6.74 -17.19
CA GLY A 286 -4.39 6.05 -18.22
C GLY A 286 -4.09 4.59 -17.85
N LEU A 287 -3.61 4.35 -16.62
CA LEU A 287 -3.42 3.00 -16.07
C LEU A 287 -4.75 2.21 -16.08
N GLY A 288 -5.83 2.82 -15.61
CA GLY A 288 -7.16 2.22 -15.62
C GLY A 288 -7.67 1.88 -17.03
N MET A 289 -7.36 2.69 -18.04
CA MET A 289 -7.72 2.44 -19.45
C MET A 289 -6.83 1.37 -20.11
N GLY A 290 -5.83 0.85 -19.38
CA GLY A 290 -4.96 -0.23 -19.81
C GLY A 290 -3.65 0.23 -20.46
N LEU A 291 -3.27 1.50 -20.35
CA LEU A 291 -1.95 1.95 -20.76
C LEU A 291 -0.91 1.44 -19.77
N ASN A 292 0.23 1.01 -20.30
CA ASN A 292 1.38 0.65 -19.50
C ASN A 292 2.17 1.91 -19.07
N SER A 293 3.02 1.78 -18.06
CA SER A 293 3.72 2.93 -17.47
C SER A 293 4.69 3.61 -18.45
N GLN A 294 5.25 2.86 -19.41
CA GLN A 294 6.13 3.40 -20.44
C GLN A 294 5.37 4.25 -21.47
N GLN A 295 4.15 3.85 -21.85
CA GLN A 295 3.28 4.66 -22.71
C GLN A 295 2.92 5.98 -22.04
N LEU A 296 2.65 5.97 -20.74
CA LEU A 296 2.38 7.17 -19.96
C LEU A 296 3.61 8.08 -19.87
N LEU A 297 4.81 7.53 -19.64
CA LEU A 297 6.05 8.30 -19.69
C LEU A 297 6.27 8.94 -21.06
N GLN A 298 6.03 8.19 -22.14
CA GLN A 298 6.18 8.68 -23.51
C GLN A 298 5.17 9.79 -23.82
N PHE A 299 3.95 9.72 -23.29
CA PHE A 299 2.97 10.79 -23.39
C PHE A 299 3.51 12.13 -22.83
N TYR A 300 4.15 12.13 -21.65
CA TYR A 300 4.76 13.36 -21.12
C TYR A 300 5.96 13.82 -21.94
N ARG A 301 6.79 12.89 -22.43
CA ARG A 301 7.97 13.22 -23.26
C ARG A 301 7.57 13.89 -24.57
N ASP A 302 6.59 13.34 -25.27
CA ASP A 302 6.24 13.79 -26.62
C ASP A 302 5.21 14.91 -26.61
N ARG A 303 4.21 14.80 -25.73
CA ARG A 303 3.05 15.71 -25.71
C ARG A 303 3.17 16.81 -24.67
N GLY A 304 4.11 16.70 -23.72
CA GLY A 304 4.35 17.73 -22.71
C GLY A 304 4.64 19.11 -23.29
N THR A 305 5.38 19.18 -24.41
CA THR A 305 5.67 20.46 -25.09
C THR A 305 4.49 21.00 -25.92
N VAL A 306 3.56 20.12 -26.33
CA VAL A 306 2.34 20.47 -27.06
C VAL A 306 1.26 20.96 -26.09
N ILE A 307 1.13 20.30 -24.94
CA ILE A 307 0.18 20.63 -23.87
C ILE A 307 0.65 21.89 -23.11
N PHE A 308 1.96 22.01 -22.85
CA PHE A 308 2.59 23.15 -22.18
C PHE A 308 3.62 23.85 -23.11
N PRO A 309 3.14 24.62 -24.12
CA PRO A 309 4.01 25.29 -25.08
C PRO A 309 4.92 26.33 -24.43
N ILE A 310 6.18 26.38 -24.87
CA ILE A 310 7.21 27.30 -24.40
C ILE A 310 6.88 28.73 -24.87
N THR A 311 6.49 29.61 -23.95
CA THR A 311 6.36 31.04 -24.24
C THR A 311 7.74 31.69 -24.51
N ARG A 312 8.04 32.08 -25.75
CA ARG A 312 9.25 32.83 -26.14
C ARG A 312 9.26 34.25 -25.55
N LEU A 313 10.47 34.81 -25.34
CA LEU A 313 10.72 36.07 -24.62
C LEU A 313 9.95 37.28 -25.17
N HIS A 314 9.77 37.38 -26.49
CA HIS A 314 9.04 38.48 -27.15
C HIS A 314 7.50 38.36 -27.02
N GLN A 315 6.97 37.14 -26.78
CA GLN A 315 5.54 36.91 -26.52
C GLN A 315 5.16 37.09 -25.04
N ARG A 316 6.13 37.22 -24.12
CA ARG A 316 5.86 37.44 -22.67
C ARG A 316 5.12 38.74 -22.38
N TRP A 317 5.35 39.80 -23.16
CA TRP A 317 4.69 41.09 -22.96
C TRP A 317 3.23 41.06 -23.43
N TRP A 318 2.96 40.42 -24.58
CA TRP A 318 1.59 40.28 -25.11
C TRP A 318 0.75 39.27 -24.32
N ASN A 319 1.36 38.17 -23.85
CA ASN A 319 0.68 37.18 -23.04
C ASN A 319 0.46 37.62 -21.58
N LYS A 320 1.28 38.53 -21.02
CA LYS A 320 0.98 39.17 -19.72
C LYS A 320 -0.32 39.97 -19.77
N ALA A 321 -0.61 40.66 -20.88
CA ALA A 321 -1.86 41.38 -21.07
C ALA A 321 -3.05 40.44 -21.32
N ARG A 322 -2.87 39.35 -22.09
CA ARG A 322 -3.93 38.33 -22.30
C ARG A 322 -4.24 37.52 -21.03
N HIS A 323 -3.26 37.28 -20.16
CA HIS A 323 -3.44 36.56 -18.90
C HIS A 323 -4.29 37.29 -17.85
N LEU A 324 -4.51 38.60 -18.02
CA LEU A 324 -5.48 39.36 -17.23
C LEU A 324 -6.93 39.09 -17.67
N PHE A 325 -7.15 38.50 -18.85
CA PHE A 325 -8.48 38.31 -19.47
C PHE A 325 -8.80 36.87 -19.89
N GLY A 326 -7.91 35.88 -19.67
CA GLY A 326 -8.18 34.48 -20.01
C GLY A 326 -7.08 33.48 -19.61
N PRO A 327 -7.37 32.17 -19.64
CA PRO A 327 -6.46 31.11 -19.22
C PRO A 327 -5.29 30.88 -20.19
N LYS A 328 -4.22 30.25 -19.68
CA LYS A 328 -2.92 30.13 -20.37
C LYS A 328 -2.92 29.15 -21.55
N HIS A 329 -3.64 28.04 -21.42
CA HIS A 329 -3.55 26.90 -22.32
C HIS A 329 -4.93 26.50 -22.87
N SER A 330 -4.95 25.97 -24.10
CA SER A 330 -6.19 25.51 -24.75
C SER A 330 -6.59 24.12 -24.23
N GLN A 331 -7.79 24.03 -23.64
CA GLN A 331 -8.37 22.75 -23.21
C GLN A 331 -8.59 21.78 -24.37
N ALA A 332 -8.92 22.28 -25.57
CA ALA A 332 -9.19 21.43 -26.73
C ALA A 332 -7.94 20.64 -27.17
N ILE A 333 -6.75 21.21 -26.99
CA ILE A 333 -5.49 20.52 -27.28
C ILE A 333 -5.28 19.40 -26.28
N LEU A 334 -5.41 19.68 -24.98
CA LEU A 334 -5.26 18.67 -23.94
C LEU A 334 -6.26 17.53 -24.10
N LEU A 335 -7.54 17.84 -24.34
CA LEU A 335 -8.57 16.82 -24.56
C LEU A 335 -8.23 15.92 -25.76
N ARG A 336 -7.83 16.50 -26.89
CA ARG A 336 -7.45 15.73 -28.09
C ARG A 336 -6.26 14.80 -27.82
N GLU A 337 -5.24 15.29 -27.13
CA GLU A 337 -4.07 14.47 -26.79
C GLU A 337 -4.43 13.36 -25.79
N LEU A 338 -5.33 13.62 -24.83
CA LEU A 338 -5.85 12.61 -23.91
C LEU A 338 -6.68 11.54 -24.63
N GLU A 339 -7.59 11.95 -25.52
CA GLU A 339 -8.36 11.02 -26.35
C GLU A 339 -7.46 10.15 -27.22
N SER A 340 -6.45 10.75 -27.85
CA SER A 340 -5.46 10.00 -28.64
C SER A 340 -4.64 9.01 -27.81
N ALA A 341 -4.39 9.32 -26.53
CA ALA A 341 -3.65 8.43 -25.64
C ALA A 341 -4.53 7.30 -25.10
N TYR A 342 -5.74 7.60 -24.65
CA TYR A 342 -6.62 6.64 -23.98
C TYR A 342 -7.41 5.76 -24.96
N PHE A 343 -7.68 6.27 -26.17
CA PHE A 343 -8.53 5.63 -27.17
C PHE A 343 -7.75 5.41 -28.48
N PRO A 344 -6.67 4.60 -28.47
CA PRO A 344 -5.86 4.35 -29.68
C PRO A 344 -6.69 3.73 -30.81
N ASP A 345 -7.73 2.98 -30.47
CA ASP A 345 -8.64 2.32 -31.42
C ASP A 345 -9.77 3.26 -31.92
N GLY A 346 -9.75 4.53 -31.51
CA GLY A 346 -10.75 5.54 -31.88
C GLY A 346 -12.11 5.38 -31.18
N GLN A 347 -12.28 4.36 -30.33
CA GLN A 347 -13.49 4.14 -29.54
C GLN A 347 -13.38 4.83 -28.19
N ALA A 348 -14.25 5.81 -27.94
CA ALA A 348 -14.30 6.51 -26.67
C ALA A 348 -14.69 5.55 -25.54
N LYS A 349 -13.86 5.49 -24.49
CA LYS A 349 -14.13 4.71 -23.28
C LYS A 349 -14.64 5.58 -22.15
N VAL A 350 -15.47 4.98 -21.30
CA VAL A 350 -16.00 5.63 -20.11
C VAL A 350 -15.22 5.20 -18.86
N LEU A 351 -15.30 6.00 -17.80
CA LEU A 351 -14.58 5.73 -16.54
C LEU A 351 -14.92 4.35 -15.97
N GLY A 352 -16.19 3.91 -16.13
CA GLY A 352 -16.66 2.60 -15.72
C GLY A 352 -15.99 1.44 -16.45
N GLU A 353 -15.31 1.64 -17.58
CA GLU A 353 -14.57 0.62 -18.33
C GLU A 353 -13.16 0.35 -17.80
N SER A 354 -12.74 1.07 -16.76
CA SER A 354 -11.42 0.89 -16.13
C SER A 354 -11.11 -0.56 -15.73
N LYS A 355 -9.83 -0.94 -15.79
CA LYS A 355 -9.26 -2.20 -15.30
C LYS A 355 -9.02 -2.24 -13.79
N CYS A 356 -8.99 -1.09 -13.12
CA CYS A 356 -8.89 -0.97 -11.66
C CYS A 356 -9.93 0.01 -11.11
N ARG A 357 -10.11 0.05 -9.78
CA ARG A 357 -10.96 1.08 -9.16
C ARG A 357 -10.26 2.44 -9.21
N LEU A 358 -10.95 3.47 -9.69
CA LEU A 358 -10.38 4.83 -9.80
C LEU A 358 -11.04 5.79 -8.82
N VAL A 359 -10.23 6.67 -8.25
CA VAL A 359 -10.64 7.79 -7.38
C VAL A 359 -9.93 9.04 -7.87
N VAL A 360 -10.67 9.96 -8.49
CA VAL A 360 -10.11 11.13 -9.19
C VAL A 360 -10.75 12.41 -8.65
N PRO A 361 -10.08 13.12 -7.72
CA PRO A 361 -10.59 14.37 -7.16
C PRO A 361 -10.75 15.48 -8.21
N ALA A 362 -11.79 16.28 -8.04
CA ALA A 362 -12.09 17.51 -8.80
C ALA A 362 -12.84 18.50 -7.89
N TYR A 363 -13.04 19.73 -8.34
CA TYR A 363 -13.88 20.70 -7.65
C TYR A 363 -14.99 21.16 -8.57
N ASP A 364 -16.25 20.97 -8.17
CA ASP A 364 -17.41 21.39 -8.96
C ASP A 364 -17.66 22.89 -8.72
N ALA A 365 -17.41 23.69 -9.76
CA ALA A 365 -17.54 25.13 -9.74
C ALA A 365 -19.00 25.60 -9.67
N VAL A 366 -19.94 24.78 -10.15
CA VAL A 366 -21.36 25.15 -10.21
C VAL A 366 -22.01 24.92 -8.85
N SER A 367 -21.75 23.77 -8.22
CA SER A 367 -22.26 23.47 -6.88
C SER A 367 -21.41 24.08 -5.76
N GLY A 368 -20.17 24.47 -6.05
CA GLY A 368 -19.22 24.99 -5.05
C GLY A 368 -18.70 23.90 -4.11
N ALA A 369 -18.75 22.63 -4.52
CA ALA A 369 -18.45 21.48 -3.67
C ALA A 369 -17.24 20.68 -4.16
N CYS A 370 -16.55 20.04 -3.22
CA CYS A 370 -15.54 19.03 -3.54
C CYS A 370 -16.22 17.84 -4.22
N HIS A 371 -15.67 17.39 -5.34
CA HIS A 371 -16.19 16.25 -6.09
C HIS A 371 -15.10 15.20 -6.28
N THR A 372 -15.49 13.94 -6.34
CA THR A 372 -14.57 12.83 -6.60
C THR A 372 -15.20 11.95 -7.64
N PHE A 373 -14.66 11.98 -8.86
CA PHE A 373 -15.03 11.06 -9.93
C PHE A 373 -14.53 9.68 -9.55
N ARG A 374 -15.39 8.67 -9.67
CA ARG A 374 -15.04 7.32 -9.24
C ARG A 374 -15.62 6.23 -10.12
N THR A 375 -14.95 5.09 -10.17
CA THR A 375 -15.55 3.89 -10.78
C THR A 375 -16.76 3.41 -9.99
N PRO A 376 -17.71 2.69 -10.61
CA PRO A 376 -18.92 2.20 -9.95
C PRO A 376 -18.67 1.00 -9.03
N HIS A 377 -17.81 1.16 -8.03
CA HIS A 377 -17.42 0.12 -7.08
C HIS A 377 -18.35 0.00 -5.87
N HIS A 378 -19.37 0.86 -5.77
CA HIS A 378 -20.43 0.79 -4.76
C HIS A 378 -21.80 1.10 -5.38
N GLN A 379 -22.88 0.56 -4.80
CA GLN A 379 -24.23 0.68 -5.36
C GLN A 379 -24.72 2.13 -5.47
N LEU A 380 -24.29 2.99 -4.55
CA LEU A 380 -24.63 4.42 -4.51
C LEU A 380 -23.78 5.28 -5.46
N LEU A 381 -22.69 4.73 -6.01
CA LEU A 381 -21.65 5.49 -6.70
C LEU A 381 -21.59 5.17 -8.20
N LYS A 382 -22.73 5.22 -8.90
CA LYS A 382 -22.83 4.76 -10.30
C LYS A 382 -22.78 5.86 -11.36
N SER A 383 -23.00 7.11 -10.99
CA SER A 383 -23.18 8.23 -11.93
C SER A 383 -21.96 8.45 -12.82
N ASP A 384 -20.77 8.41 -12.24
CA ASP A 384 -19.55 8.81 -12.92
C ASP A 384 -19.00 7.72 -13.83
N GLY A 385 -19.52 6.49 -13.70
CA GLY A 385 -19.13 5.34 -14.51
C GLY A 385 -19.43 5.51 -16.00
N PHE A 386 -20.39 6.37 -16.35
CA PHE A 386 -20.76 6.66 -17.75
C PHE A 386 -20.03 7.87 -18.33
N THR A 387 -19.22 8.56 -17.52
CA THR A 387 -18.51 9.76 -17.95
C THR A 387 -17.30 9.37 -18.80
N ASN A 388 -17.08 10.05 -19.93
CA ASN A 388 -15.92 9.85 -20.79
C ASN A 388 -14.62 10.04 -19.99
N ALA A 389 -13.71 9.07 -20.06
CA ALA A 389 -12.49 9.05 -19.27
C ALA A 389 -11.55 10.25 -19.55
N ALA A 390 -11.45 10.68 -20.82
CA ALA A 390 -10.65 11.85 -21.20
C ALA A 390 -11.23 13.16 -20.64
N ASN A 391 -12.57 13.27 -20.56
CA ASN A 391 -13.23 14.42 -19.94
C ASN A 391 -12.99 14.47 -18.42
N VAL A 392 -12.97 13.32 -17.74
CA VAL A 392 -12.61 13.25 -16.31
C VAL A 392 -11.16 13.70 -16.09
N ALA A 393 -10.24 13.23 -16.94
CA ALA A 393 -8.84 13.63 -16.90
C ALA A 393 -8.66 15.14 -17.17
N LEU A 394 -9.46 15.72 -18.07
CA LEU A 394 -9.48 17.16 -18.31
C LEU A 394 -10.00 17.94 -17.08
N ALA A 395 -11.06 17.44 -16.43
CA ALA A 395 -11.65 18.07 -15.25
C ALA A 395 -10.71 18.12 -14.05
N THR A 396 -10.08 16.99 -13.71
CA THR A 396 -9.14 16.94 -12.60
C THR A 396 -7.88 17.78 -12.85
N ALA A 397 -7.49 18.02 -14.11
CA ALA A 397 -6.32 18.80 -14.49
C ALA A 397 -6.60 20.28 -14.81
N ALA A 398 -7.84 20.75 -14.63
CA ALA A 398 -8.28 22.12 -14.95
C ALA A 398 -7.80 23.15 -13.91
N ALA A 399 -6.47 23.30 -13.77
CA ALA A 399 -5.87 24.13 -12.73
C ALA A 399 -6.24 25.61 -12.91
N PRO A 400 -6.80 26.28 -11.88
CA PRO A 400 -7.14 27.70 -11.95
C PRO A 400 -5.94 28.53 -12.42
N THR A 401 -6.18 29.50 -13.30
CA THR A 401 -5.18 30.36 -13.98
C THR A 401 -4.31 29.70 -15.06
N TYR A 402 -4.21 28.37 -15.11
CA TYR A 402 -3.48 27.62 -16.13
C TYR A 402 -4.39 27.12 -17.26
N PHE A 403 -5.55 26.57 -16.92
CA PHE A 403 -6.56 26.09 -17.86
C PHE A 403 -7.92 26.75 -17.56
N SER A 404 -8.81 26.80 -18.56
CA SER A 404 -10.22 27.11 -18.31
C SER A 404 -10.82 26.02 -17.40
N ALA A 405 -11.98 26.28 -16.80
CA ALA A 405 -12.76 25.24 -16.14
C ALA A 405 -13.29 24.23 -17.18
N ALA A 406 -13.23 22.93 -16.90
CA ALA A 406 -13.65 21.90 -17.84
C ALA A 406 -15.15 21.67 -17.75
N THR A 407 -15.86 21.69 -18.88
CA THR A 407 -17.27 21.32 -18.88
C THR A 407 -17.38 19.83 -19.20
N VAL A 408 -17.86 19.06 -18.23
CA VAL A 408 -18.09 17.62 -18.38
C VAL A 408 -19.59 17.39 -18.42
N SER A 409 -20.05 16.80 -19.52
CA SER A 409 -21.42 16.31 -19.63
C SER A 409 -21.60 15.05 -18.78
N ASN A 410 -22.37 15.19 -17.71
CA ASN A 410 -22.87 14.08 -16.90
C ASN A 410 -24.28 13.70 -17.44
N MET A 411 -24.77 12.48 -17.15
CA MET A 411 -26.11 12.01 -17.56
C MET A 411 -27.28 12.94 -17.17
N VAL A 412 -27.10 13.84 -16.20
CA VAL A 412 -28.12 14.73 -15.63
C VAL A 412 -27.93 16.18 -16.10
N ALA A 413 -26.69 16.69 -16.14
CA ALA A 413 -26.39 18.06 -16.55
C ALA A 413 -24.91 18.23 -16.94
N ASN A 414 -24.62 19.30 -17.69
CA ASN A 414 -23.26 19.78 -17.88
C ASN A 414 -22.79 20.45 -16.59
N ALA A 415 -21.70 19.95 -16.00
CA ALA A 415 -21.07 20.55 -14.83
C ALA A 415 -19.69 21.08 -15.18
N THR A 416 -19.29 22.16 -14.53
CA THR A 416 -18.01 22.84 -14.77
C THR A 416 -17.07 22.55 -13.61
N TYR A 417 -15.90 22.00 -13.91
CA TYR A 417 -14.95 21.51 -12.91
C TYR A 417 -13.62 22.27 -12.95
N PHE A 418 -13.05 22.46 -11.77
CA PHE A 418 -11.68 22.86 -11.54
C PHE A 418 -10.84 21.68 -11.02
N ASP A 419 -9.52 21.86 -11.07
CA ASP A 419 -8.55 20.89 -10.63
C ASP A 419 -8.79 20.40 -9.19
N GLY A 420 -8.67 19.08 -8.99
CA GLY A 420 -8.82 18.46 -7.67
C GLY A 420 -7.76 18.90 -6.67
N GLY A 421 -6.64 19.43 -7.17
CA GLY A 421 -5.57 20.02 -6.41
C GLY A 421 -6.04 21.19 -5.55
N VAL A 422 -7.20 21.78 -5.82
CA VAL A 422 -7.82 22.80 -4.95
C VAL A 422 -8.08 22.28 -3.53
N TRP A 423 -8.35 20.99 -3.34
CA TRP A 423 -8.68 20.41 -2.03
C TRP A 423 -8.00 19.08 -1.69
N ALA A 424 -7.53 18.33 -2.69
CA ALA A 424 -6.88 17.03 -2.51
C ALA A 424 -5.73 16.81 -3.49
N ASN A 425 -4.69 17.65 -3.44
CA ASN A 425 -3.52 17.51 -4.32
C ASN A 425 -2.72 16.22 -4.07
N CYS A 426 -2.75 15.69 -2.83
CA CYS A 426 -2.36 14.32 -2.51
C CYS A 426 -3.64 13.50 -2.20
N PRO A 427 -4.08 12.61 -3.11
CA PRO A 427 -5.38 11.94 -3.01
C PRO A 427 -5.41 10.75 -2.04
N ALA A 428 -4.33 10.50 -1.27
CA ALA A 428 -4.23 9.35 -0.37
C ALA A 428 -5.40 9.29 0.64
N MET A 429 -5.73 10.43 1.27
CA MET A 429 -6.87 10.50 2.19
C MET A 429 -8.21 10.25 1.52
N ALA A 430 -8.43 10.80 0.33
CA ALA A 430 -9.65 10.56 -0.44
C ALA A 430 -9.80 9.07 -0.77
N ALA A 431 -8.70 8.39 -1.11
CA ALA A 431 -8.70 6.96 -1.38
C ALA A 431 -8.97 6.10 -0.12
N ILE A 432 -8.43 6.49 1.05
CA ILE A 432 -8.73 5.83 2.33
C ILE A 432 -10.23 5.93 2.62
N ILE A 433 -10.82 7.11 2.47
CA ILE A 433 -12.27 7.31 2.70
C ILE A 433 -13.07 6.42 1.76
N GLU A 434 -12.69 6.32 0.48
CA GLU A 434 -13.39 5.44 -0.46
C GLU A 434 -13.29 3.95 -0.05
N ALA A 435 -12.09 3.51 0.32
CA ALA A 435 -11.86 2.13 0.76
C ALA A 435 -12.61 1.78 2.06
N VAL A 436 -12.60 2.68 3.06
CA VAL A 436 -13.22 2.41 4.36
C VAL A 436 -14.73 2.59 4.31
N CYS A 437 -15.22 3.70 3.76
CA CYS A 437 -16.63 4.06 3.88
C CYS A 437 -17.53 3.36 2.84
N TYR A 438 -17.02 3.05 1.65
CA TYR A 438 -17.83 2.43 0.59
C TYR A 438 -17.45 0.98 0.30
N LEU A 439 -16.18 0.62 0.44
CA LEU A 439 -15.73 -0.77 0.27
C LEU A 439 -15.68 -1.54 1.60
N GLU A 440 -15.82 -0.87 2.73
CA GLU A 440 -15.76 -1.45 4.08
C GLU A 440 -14.45 -2.21 4.33
N VAL A 441 -13.35 -1.69 3.78
CA VAL A 441 -12.00 -2.20 4.04
C VAL A 441 -11.52 -1.63 5.37
N PRO A 442 -11.11 -2.49 6.33
CA PRO A 442 -10.55 -2.02 7.60
C PRO A 442 -9.23 -1.23 7.39
N LEU A 443 -9.00 -0.19 8.19
CA LEU A 443 -7.78 0.65 8.09
C LEU A 443 -6.49 -0.16 8.23
N ASP A 444 -6.47 -1.15 9.12
CA ASP A 444 -5.35 -2.06 9.33
C ASP A 444 -5.18 -3.07 8.18
N ARG A 445 -5.97 -2.98 7.11
CA ARG A 445 -5.85 -3.76 5.90
C ARG A 445 -5.47 -2.92 4.69
N ILE A 446 -5.22 -1.62 4.83
CA ILE A 446 -4.88 -0.75 3.71
C ILE A 446 -3.36 -0.51 3.68
N ASP A 447 -2.70 -0.84 2.58
CA ASP A 447 -1.33 -0.39 2.30
C ASP A 447 -1.37 0.64 1.16
N ILE A 448 -0.61 1.73 1.30
CA ILE A 448 -0.64 2.86 0.36
C ILE A 448 0.75 3.14 -0.20
N LEU A 449 0.89 3.11 -1.52
CA LEU A 449 2.03 3.67 -2.23
C LEU A 449 1.64 5.05 -2.75
N SER A 450 2.19 6.09 -2.13
CA SER A 450 1.98 7.48 -2.55
C SER A 450 3.18 7.97 -3.35
N ILE A 451 2.97 8.45 -4.57
CA ILE A 451 4.03 8.97 -5.46
C ILE A 451 3.81 10.45 -5.71
N GLY A 452 4.80 11.26 -5.34
CA GLY A 452 4.76 12.71 -5.49
C GLY A 452 5.18 13.20 -6.87
N THR A 453 5.16 14.51 -7.04
CA THR A 453 5.64 15.22 -8.24
C THR A 453 6.83 16.12 -7.91
N THR A 454 7.77 15.65 -7.08
CA THR A 454 8.80 16.45 -6.37
C THR A 454 8.24 17.32 -5.25
N GLU A 455 9.07 17.62 -4.26
CA GLU A 455 8.76 18.52 -3.15
C GLU A 455 9.76 19.68 -3.11
N GLU A 456 9.27 20.86 -2.73
CA GLU A 456 10.09 22.04 -2.52
C GLU A 456 9.91 22.49 -1.07
N PRO A 457 11.00 22.66 -0.31
CA PRO A 457 10.89 23.17 1.05
C PRO A 457 10.21 24.55 1.03
N PHE A 458 9.05 24.65 1.67
CA PHE A 458 8.26 25.87 1.70
C PHE A 458 8.29 26.48 3.11
N THR A 459 8.59 27.79 3.21
CA THR A 459 8.56 28.51 4.48
C THR A 459 8.02 29.92 4.31
N VAL A 460 7.15 30.32 5.24
CA VAL A 460 6.56 31.67 5.29
C VAL A 460 7.17 32.53 6.40
N LYS A 461 8.31 32.14 6.97
CA LYS A 461 8.97 32.87 8.09
C LYS A 461 9.15 34.36 7.80
N ARG A 462 9.51 34.71 6.56
CA ARG A 462 9.72 36.10 6.10
C ARG A 462 8.42 36.89 5.88
N MET A 463 7.27 36.21 5.85
CA MET A 463 5.96 36.83 5.62
C MET A 463 5.06 36.88 6.86
N THR A 464 5.58 36.50 8.02
CA THR A 464 4.84 36.50 9.30
C THR A 464 4.31 37.86 9.72
N LYS A 465 4.90 38.96 9.21
CA LYS A 465 4.45 40.35 9.44
C LYS A 465 3.82 41.00 8.20
N SER A 466 3.55 40.21 7.14
CA SER A 466 3.00 40.72 5.89
C SER A 466 1.47 40.84 5.96
N GLY A 467 0.92 41.94 5.41
CA GLY A 467 -0.52 42.11 5.17
C GLY A 467 -0.97 41.47 3.84
N VAL A 468 -2.25 41.65 3.47
CA VAL A 468 -2.89 41.02 2.28
C VAL A 468 -2.09 41.19 0.98
N ILE A 469 -1.52 42.37 0.75
CA ILE A 469 -0.70 42.66 -0.44
C ILE A 469 0.61 41.85 -0.45
N GLY A 470 1.20 41.63 0.73
CA GLY A 470 2.43 40.86 0.88
C GLY A 470 2.23 39.35 0.75
N TRP A 471 1.00 38.86 0.98
CA TRP A 471 0.67 37.43 0.87
C TRP A 471 0.47 36.97 -0.58
N GLY A 472 -0.19 37.78 -1.41
CA GLY A 472 -0.28 37.58 -2.87
C GLY A 472 -0.43 36.12 -3.33
N LYS A 473 0.44 35.69 -4.25
CA LYS A 473 0.47 34.30 -4.77
C LYS A 473 0.97 33.29 -3.75
N THR A 474 1.81 33.71 -2.81
CA THR A 474 2.40 32.83 -1.80
C THR A 474 1.38 32.32 -0.79
N LEU A 475 0.22 32.98 -0.64
CA LEU A 475 -0.92 32.43 0.10
C LEU A 475 -1.48 31.16 -0.55
N ILE A 476 -1.59 31.14 -1.88
CA ILE A 476 -2.06 29.96 -2.63
C ILE A 476 -1.06 28.83 -2.44
N ASP A 477 0.24 29.13 -2.58
CA ASP A 477 1.29 28.13 -2.34
C ASP A 477 1.26 27.58 -0.91
N LEU A 478 1.03 28.44 0.10
CA LEU A 478 0.87 27.99 1.50
C LEU A 478 -0.31 27.04 1.65
N LEU A 479 -1.49 27.42 1.16
CA LEU A 479 -2.70 26.60 1.27
C LEU A 479 -2.53 25.25 0.56
N MET A 480 -1.91 25.25 -0.62
CA MET A 480 -1.63 24.03 -1.39
C MET A 480 -0.60 23.11 -0.73
N ASN A 481 0.50 23.66 -0.19
CA ASN A 481 1.50 22.84 0.50
C ASN A 481 0.96 22.30 1.83
N ALA A 482 0.23 23.12 2.60
CA ALA A 482 -0.33 22.71 3.89
C ALA A 482 -1.33 21.55 3.76
N GLN A 483 -2.17 21.54 2.71
CA GLN A 483 -3.10 20.42 2.51
C GLN A 483 -2.38 19.12 2.12
N VAL A 484 -1.28 19.19 1.36
CA VAL A 484 -0.52 17.99 0.96
C VAL A 484 0.15 17.39 2.19
N GLU A 485 0.83 18.23 2.97
CA GLU A 485 1.47 17.82 4.22
C GLU A 485 0.44 17.22 5.19
N SER A 486 -0.69 17.89 5.40
CA SER A 486 -1.76 17.40 6.27
C SER A 486 -2.37 16.08 5.78
N SER A 487 -2.61 15.93 4.47
CA SER A 487 -3.14 14.69 3.88
C SER A 487 -2.19 13.51 4.09
N ILE A 488 -0.88 13.72 3.92
CA ILE A 488 0.15 12.70 4.16
C ILE A 488 0.18 12.30 5.64
N GLN A 489 0.27 13.27 6.56
CA GLN A 489 0.33 12.99 8.00
C GLN A 489 -0.93 12.26 8.48
N HIS A 490 -2.11 12.71 8.06
CA HIS A 490 -3.36 12.05 8.43
C HIS A 490 -3.43 10.63 7.86
N ALA A 491 -3.00 10.41 6.61
CA ALA A 491 -2.98 9.07 6.02
C ALA A 491 -2.02 8.14 6.79
N GLU A 492 -0.81 8.61 7.08
CA GLU A 492 0.20 7.88 7.86
C GLU A 492 -0.30 7.53 9.26
N LEU A 493 -0.98 8.45 9.95
CA LEU A 493 -1.53 8.20 11.28
C LEU A 493 -2.71 7.20 11.27
N LEU A 494 -3.55 7.21 10.22
CA LEU A 494 -4.71 6.33 10.12
C LEU A 494 -4.33 4.89 9.75
N VAL A 495 -3.48 4.69 8.74
CA VAL A 495 -3.06 3.33 8.33
C VAL A 495 -1.84 2.83 9.12
N GLY A 496 -1.11 3.74 9.76
CA GLY A 496 0.15 3.47 10.43
C GLY A 496 1.36 3.59 9.48
N GLU A 497 2.46 4.12 10.01
CA GLU A 497 3.73 4.30 9.30
C GLU A 497 4.19 3.05 8.52
N PRO A 498 4.07 1.80 9.04
CA PRO A 498 4.49 0.62 8.28
C PRO A 498 3.68 0.37 7.01
N ARG A 499 2.49 0.98 6.85
CA ARG A 499 1.52 0.73 5.76
C ARG A 499 1.47 1.83 4.72
N PHE A 500 1.97 3.01 5.04
CA PHE A 500 2.17 4.10 4.10
C PHE A 500 3.60 4.09 3.53
N LEU A 501 3.78 4.34 2.24
CA LEU A 501 5.09 4.54 1.61
C LEU A 501 5.02 5.73 0.68
N ARG A 502 5.83 6.75 0.95
CA ARG A 502 5.96 7.93 0.10
C ARG A 502 7.20 7.82 -0.79
N VAL A 503 7.00 7.90 -2.11
CA VAL A 503 8.08 8.02 -3.10
C VAL A 503 8.06 9.44 -3.65
N ASN A 504 9.01 10.24 -3.21
CA ASN A 504 9.17 11.63 -3.66
C ASN A 504 10.64 12.07 -3.62
N THR A 505 10.96 13.22 -4.19
CA THR A 505 12.29 13.82 -4.11
C THR A 505 12.22 15.29 -3.75
N VAL A 506 13.11 15.75 -2.87
CA VAL A 506 13.20 17.16 -2.47
C VAL A 506 14.09 17.90 -3.46
N THR A 507 13.63 19.04 -3.95
CA THR A 507 14.31 19.89 -4.93
C THR A 507 14.52 21.30 -4.37
N ARG A 508 15.34 22.11 -5.05
CA ARG A 508 15.52 23.52 -4.65
C ARG A 508 14.25 24.29 -4.99
N GLN A 509 13.87 25.20 -4.10
CA GLN A 509 12.69 26.05 -4.30
C GLN A 509 12.76 26.79 -5.65
N GLY A 510 11.69 26.71 -6.44
CA GLY A 510 11.56 27.34 -7.75
C GLY A 510 12.38 26.70 -8.88
N MET A 511 13.01 25.55 -8.65
CA MET A 511 13.81 24.85 -9.66
C MET A 511 12.98 24.36 -10.84
N TYR A 512 11.74 23.91 -10.59
CA TYR A 512 10.83 23.39 -11.60
C TYR A 512 9.46 24.07 -11.50
N SER A 513 8.95 24.62 -12.61
CA SER A 513 7.59 25.16 -12.66
C SER A 513 6.57 24.11 -13.11
N LEU A 514 5.29 24.32 -12.78
CA LEU A 514 4.18 23.41 -13.14
C LEU A 514 3.96 23.28 -14.66
N ASP A 515 4.52 24.17 -15.47
CA ASP A 515 4.34 24.27 -16.92
C ASP A 515 5.68 24.35 -17.70
N GLY A 516 6.80 24.16 -17.00
CA GLY A 516 8.15 24.29 -17.56
C GLY A 516 8.57 23.04 -18.35
N SER A 517 8.13 22.92 -19.60
CA SER A 517 8.41 21.75 -20.45
C SER A 517 9.91 21.50 -20.75
N VAL A 518 10.78 22.49 -20.54
CA VAL A 518 12.25 22.33 -20.62
C VAL A 518 12.78 21.35 -19.57
N ALA A 519 12.11 21.23 -18.42
CA ALA A 519 12.55 20.41 -17.31
C ALA A 519 12.12 18.94 -17.39
N ILE A 520 11.39 18.52 -18.43
CA ILE A 520 10.85 17.16 -18.54
C ILE A 520 11.96 16.11 -18.41
N GLN A 521 13.08 16.28 -19.13
CA GLN A 521 14.16 15.30 -19.12
C GLN A 521 14.86 15.21 -17.74
N ASP A 522 15.00 16.35 -17.04
CA ASP A 522 15.56 16.39 -15.69
C ASP A 522 14.63 15.71 -14.69
N LEU A 523 13.31 15.95 -14.78
CA LEU A 523 12.29 15.31 -13.95
C LEU A 523 12.24 13.79 -14.17
N ILE A 524 12.37 13.35 -15.42
CA ILE A 524 12.49 11.91 -15.76
C ILE A 524 13.74 11.32 -15.12
N THR A 525 14.89 12.01 -15.23
CA THR A 525 16.14 11.56 -14.62
C THR A 525 16.02 11.45 -13.10
N LEU A 526 15.35 12.40 -12.45
CA LEU A 526 15.07 12.36 -11.01
C LEU A 526 14.14 11.20 -10.63
N GLY A 527 13.09 10.97 -11.42
CA GLY A 527 12.14 9.88 -11.20
C GLY A 527 12.81 8.52 -11.32
N ASN A 528 13.58 8.31 -12.40
CA ASN A 528 14.37 7.10 -12.60
C ASN A 528 15.37 6.87 -11.46
N LYS A 529 16.12 7.91 -11.05
CA LYS A 529 17.06 7.82 -9.93
C LYS A 529 16.35 7.42 -8.63
N LYS A 530 15.17 8.00 -8.35
CA LYS A 530 14.45 7.72 -7.11
C LYS A 530 13.80 6.34 -7.10
N ALA A 531 13.27 5.88 -8.24
CA ALA A 531 12.72 4.55 -8.38
C ALA A 531 13.80 3.45 -8.38
N SER A 532 14.97 3.75 -8.92
CA SER A 532 16.14 2.86 -8.94
C SER A 532 16.89 2.82 -7.60
N ASP A 533 16.53 3.68 -6.64
CA ASP A 533 17.07 3.64 -5.28
C ASP A 533 16.82 2.25 -4.69
N PRO A 534 17.88 1.47 -4.35
CA PRO A 534 17.72 0.11 -3.86
C PRO A 534 16.86 0.00 -2.60
N ALA A 535 16.72 1.06 -1.80
CA ALA A 535 15.82 1.06 -0.64
C ALA A 535 14.35 1.19 -1.07
N ILE A 536 14.06 2.09 -2.02
CA ILE A 536 12.70 2.31 -2.53
C ILE A 536 12.23 1.12 -3.36
N LEU A 537 13.00 0.71 -4.35
CA LEU A 537 12.67 -0.42 -5.23
C LEU A 537 12.35 -1.67 -4.40
N TYR A 538 13.14 -1.89 -3.36
CA TYR A 538 12.95 -2.98 -2.42
C TYR A 538 11.63 -2.88 -1.64
N GLN A 539 11.34 -1.73 -1.03
CA GLN A 539 10.10 -1.57 -0.27
C GLN A 539 8.88 -1.69 -1.18
N VAL A 540 8.96 -1.15 -2.41
CA VAL A 540 7.90 -1.27 -3.39
C VAL A 540 7.69 -2.74 -3.79
N LYS A 541 8.78 -3.46 -4.09
CA LYS A 541 8.73 -4.89 -4.45
C LYS A 541 8.21 -5.78 -3.33
N SER A 542 8.57 -5.53 -2.08
CA SER A 542 8.14 -6.38 -0.95
C SER A 542 6.69 -6.12 -0.53
N ARG A 543 6.23 -4.86 -0.62
CA ARG A 543 4.91 -4.42 -0.14
C ARG A 543 3.83 -4.51 -1.21
N PHE A 544 4.10 -3.92 -2.37
CA PHE A 544 3.08 -3.61 -3.36
C PHE A 544 3.20 -4.48 -4.61
N LEU A 545 4.43 -4.62 -5.13
CA LEU A 545 4.74 -5.30 -6.39
C LEU A 545 5.45 -6.63 -6.12
N ASN A 546 4.83 -7.46 -5.28
CA ASN A 546 5.37 -8.72 -4.75
C ASN A 546 5.08 -9.96 -5.64
N GLY A 547 4.57 -9.72 -6.85
CA GLY A 547 4.16 -10.77 -7.78
C GLY A 547 2.84 -11.45 -7.42
N VAL A 548 2.05 -10.85 -6.53
CA VAL A 548 0.64 -11.21 -6.32
C VAL A 548 -0.22 -10.11 -6.92
N GLU A 549 -1.02 -10.45 -7.93
CA GLU A 549 -1.96 -9.53 -8.56
C GLU A 549 -3.08 -9.17 -7.56
N SER A 550 -3.66 -7.99 -7.73
CA SER A 550 -4.90 -7.59 -7.08
C SER A 550 -6.05 -8.41 -7.65
N MET A 551 -7.13 -8.55 -6.87
CA MET A 551 -8.31 -9.21 -7.40
C MET A 551 -8.90 -8.36 -8.53
N PRO A 552 -9.22 -8.96 -9.69
CA PRO A 552 -9.96 -8.27 -10.73
C PRO A 552 -11.22 -7.63 -10.12
N TRP A 553 -11.38 -6.32 -10.32
CA TRP A 553 -12.54 -5.64 -9.75
C TRP A 553 -13.83 -5.88 -10.56
N LYS A 554 -13.71 -6.44 -11.78
CA LYS A 554 -14.80 -6.84 -12.66
C LYS A 554 -14.80 -8.33 -12.95
#